data_AF-A0A651E5B0-F1
#
_entry.id   AF-A0A651E5B0-F1
#
_cell.length_a   1.000
_cell.length_b   1.000
_cell.length_c   1.000
_cell.angle_alpha   90.00
_cell.angle_beta   90.00
_cell.angle_gamma   90.00
#
_symmetry.space_group_name_H-M   'P 1'
#
loop_
_entity.id
_entity.type
_entity.pdbx_description
1 polymer ?
#
loop_
_entity_poly.entity_id
_entity_poly.type
_entity_poly.pdbx_seq_one_letter_code
_entity_poly.pdbx_strand_id
1 'polypeptide(L)'
;MYHQNELFYRLHTTPLHLRAQLYHYACRLGQRDNVMVTASDTHCSIWVSLRSPSVTALTLRRQPLPAFLQPDSQLDSSSERMV
;
A
#
# COMPACT_ATOMS: atom_id res chain seq x y z
N MET A 1 -5.22 -10.16 8.64
CA MET A 1 -4.61 -11.43 8.20
C MET A 1 -3.76 -11.99 9.32
N TYR A 2 -3.73 -13.30 9.54
CA TYR A 2 -2.87 -13.96 10.53
C TYR A 2 -1.81 -14.79 9.80
N HIS A 3 -0.53 -14.58 10.09
CA HIS A 3 0.59 -15.26 9.46
C HIS A 3 1.79 -15.30 10.41
N GLN A 4 2.54 -16.41 10.46
CA GLN A 4 3.71 -16.58 11.33
C GLN A 4 3.48 -16.16 12.80
N ASN A 5 2.34 -16.53 13.38
CA ASN A 5 1.94 -16.17 14.74
C ASN A 5 1.78 -14.65 15.00
N GLU A 6 1.49 -13.89 13.94
CA GLU A 6 1.33 -12.43 14.01
C GLU A 6 0.08 -11.98 13.26
N LEU A 7 -0.54 -10.91 13.77
CA LEU A 7 -1.71 -10.28 13.16
C LEU A 7 -1.29 -9.06 12.35
N PHE A 8 -1.80 -9.00 11.13
CA PHE A 8 -1.55 -7.92 10.19
C PHE A 8 -2.83 -7.18 9.84
N TYR A 9 -2.72 -5.86 9.81
CA TYR A 9 -3.74 -4.94 9.32
C TYR A 9 -3.49 -4.59 7.85
N ARG A 10 -4.54 -4.51 7.05
CA ARG A 10 -4.44 -4.10 5.65
C ARG A 10 -4.35 -2.59 5.58
N LEU A 11 -3.17 -2.08 5.26
CA LEU A 11 -2.94 -0.64 5.15
C LEU A 11 -3.55 -0.09 3.86
N HIS A 12 -3.36 -0.78 2.74
CA HIS A 12 -3.83 -0.29 1.44
C HIS A 12 -3.95 -1.41 0.38
N THR A 13 -4.76 -1.17 -0.66
CA THR A 13 -4.93 -2.06 -1.82
C THR A 13 -4.87 -1.23 -3.09
N THR A 14 -3.98 -1.60 -4.02
CA THR A 14 -3.83 -0.98 -5.33
C THR A 14 -4.12 -1.95 -6.48
N PRO A 15 -4.43 -1.44 -7.69
CA PRO A 15 -4.41 -2.24 -8.91
C PRO A 15 -3.05 -2.92 -9.16
N LEU A 16 -3.07 -4.08 -9.81
CA LEU A 16 -1.87 -4.90 -10.05
C LEU A 16 -0.75 -4.16 -10.80
N HIS A 17 -1.08 -3.21 -11.69
CA HIS A 17 -0.06 -2.46 -12.46
C HIS A 17 0.85 -1.59 -11.57
N LEU A 18 0.41 -1.24 -10.36
CA LEU A 18 1.22 -0.51 -9.36
C LEU A 18 2.05 -1.44 -8.46
N ARG A 19 2.07 -2.75 -8.73
CA ARG A 19 2.75 -3.75 -7.88
C ARG A 19 4.21 -3.42 -7.58
N ALA A 20 4.97 -2.96 -8.57
CA ALA A 20 6.38 -2.61 -8.37
C ALA A 20 6.56 -1.46 -7.37
N GLN A 21 5.69 -0.45 -7.46
CA GLN A 21 5.71 0.71 -6.57
C GLN A 21 5.26 0.33 -5.15
N LEU A 22 4.20 -0.48 -5.04
CA LEU A 22 3.75 -1.05 -3.77
C LEU A 22 4.85 -1.88 -3.11
N TYR A 23 5.54 -2.73 -3.88
CA TYR A 23 6.62 -3.56 -3.37
C TYR A 23 7.82 -2.72 -2.91
N HIS A 24 8.24 -1.73 -3.70
CA HIS A 24 9.30 -0.81 -3.30
C HIS A 24 8.95 -0.05 -2.01
N TYR A 25 7.70 0.38 -1.86
CA TYR A 25 7.22 0.99 -0.63
C TYR A 25 7.23 0.01 0.55
N ALA A 26 6.78 -1.23 0.33
CA ALA A 26 6.80 -2.28 1.33
C ALA A 26 8.22 -2.58 1.81
N CYS A 27 9.22 -2.60 0.91
CA CYS A 27 10.63 -2.76 1.30
C CYS A 27 11.11 -1.61 2.21
N ARG A 28 10.71 -0.37 1.92
CA ARG A 28 11.09 0.79 2.75
C ARG A 28 10.45 0.73 4.14
N LEU A 29 9.16 0.36 4.22
CA LEU A 29 8.49 0.13 5.51
C LEU A 29 9.11 -1.07 6.26
N GLY A 30 9.46 -2.12 5.52
CA GLY A 30 10.09 -3.35 6.01
C GLY A 30 11.42 -3.16 6.73
N GLN A 31 12.08 -2.00 6.54
CA GLN A 31 13.29 -1.65 7.28
C GLN A 31 13.03 -1.39 8.77
N ARG A 32 11.78 -1.07 9.14
CA ARG A 32 11.39 -0.73 10.52
C ARG A 32 10.28 -1.61 11.06
N ASP A 33 9.44 -2.13 10.18
CA ASP A 33 8.19 -2.78 10.55
C ASP A 33 8.07 -4.15 9.87
N ASN A 34 7.32 -5.07 10.50
CA ASN A 34 6.96 -6.31 9.83
C ASN A 34 5.84 -6.04 8.81
N VAL A 35 6.15 -6.25 7.53
CA VAL A 35 5.29 -5.90 6.39
C VAL A 35 5.14 -7.12 5.49
N MET A 36 3.95 -7.29 4.96
CA MET A 36 3.61 -8.36 4.03
C MET A 36 2.88 -7.78 2.82
N VAL A 37 3.18 -8.31 1.64
CA VAL A 37 2.49 -7.97 0.40
C VAL A 37 1.78 -9.20 -0.11
N THR A 38 0.50 -9.07 -0.43
CA THR A 38 -0.28 -10.11 -1.11
C THR A 38 -0.67 -9.61 -2.48
N ALA A 39 -0.67 -10.47 -3.49
CA ALA A 39 -1.15 -10.16 -4.83
C ALA A 39 -2.22 -11.17 -5.25
N SER A 40 -3.25 -10.67 -5.94
CA SER A 40 -4.20 -11.44 -6.73
C SER A 40 -4.01 -11.11 -8.21
N ASP A 41 -4.85 -11.67 -9.07
CA ASP A 41 -4.80 -11.42 -10.52
C ASP A 41 -5.11 -9.97 -10.91
N THR A 42 -5.76 -9.21 -10.03
CA THR A 42 -6.25 -7.85 -10.33
C THR A 42 -5.70 -6.79 -9.39
N HIS A 43 -5.30 -7.16 -8.17
CA HIS A 43 -4.92 -6.21 -7.13
C HIS A 43 -3.73 -6.69 -6.32
N CYS A 44 -3.05 -5.76 -5.66
CA CYS A 44 -2.07 -6.06 -4.63
C CYS A 44 -2.35 -5.25 -3.37
N SER A 45 -2.11 -5.86 -2.22
CA SER A 45 -2.37 -5.25 -0.91
C SER A 45 -1.12 -5.29 -0.07
N ILE A 46 -0.88 -4.19 0.65
CA ILE A 46 0.16 -4.09 1.67
C ILE A 46 -0.48 -4.23 3.05
N TRP A 47 0.15 -5.07 3.86
CA TRP A 47 -0.26 -5.40 5.20
C TRP A 47 0.90 -5.09 6.14
N VAL A 48 0.58 -4.55 7.31
CA VAL A 48 1.57 -4.23 8.33
C VAL A 48 1.15 -4.88 9.64
N SER A 49 2.12 -5.40 10.38
CA SER A 49 1.87 -5.99 11.70
C SER A 49 1.16 -5.00 12.63
N LEU A 50 0.19 -5.49 13.40
CA LEU A 50 -0.44 -4.71 14.47
C LEU A 50 0.52 -4.39 15.62
N ARG A 51 1.66 -5.07 15.71
CA ARG A 51 2.73 -4.81 16.69
C ARG A 51 3.68 -3.71 16.21
N SER A 52 3.58 -3.29 14.95
CA SER A 52 4.37 -2.19 14.41
C SER A 52 3.99 -0.87 15.09
N PRO A 53 4.95 -0.11 15.64
CA PRO A 53 4.68 1.21 16.17
C PRO A 53 4.25 2.20 15.06
N SER A 54 4.71 2.00 13.83
CA SER A 54 4.32 2.80 12.66
C SER A 54 2.86 2.58 12.27
N VAL A 55 2.29 1.39 12.50
CA VAL A 55 0.86 1.14 12.27
C VAL A 55 0.00 2.05 13.12
N THR A 56 0.37 2.29 14.37
CA THR A 56 -0.35 3.21 15.26
C THR A 56 -0.34 4.62 14.69
N ALA A 57 0.79 5.08 14.13
CA ALA A 57 0.87 6.38 13.46
C ALA A 57 0.04 6.42 12.17
N LEU A 58 0.10 5.39 11.34
CA LEU A 58 -0.62 5.35 10.06
C LEU A 58 -2.14 5.25 10.26
N THR A 59 -2.59 4.46 11.24
CA THR A 59 -4.02 4.24 11.53
C THR A 59 -4.63 5.33 12.40
N LEU A 60 -3.94 5.81 13.44
CA LEU A 60 -4.48 6.82 14.36
C LEU A 60 -4.15 8.26 13.94
N ARG A 61 -2.95 8.52 13.39
CA ARG A 61 -2.52 9.88 13.01
C ARG A 61 -2.84 10.26 11.56
N ARG A 62 -3.50 9.38 10.80
CA ARG A 62 -3.92 9.61 9.40
C ARG A 62 -2.78 10.20 8.55
N GLN A 63 -1.57 9.67 8.68
CA GLN A 63 -0.50 10.11 7.79
C GLN A 63 -0.89 9.79 6.34
N PRO A 64 -0.73 10.76 5.42
CA PRO A 64 -1.08 10.54 4.04
C PRO A 64 -0.21 9.42 3.48
N LEU A 65 -0.87 8.45 2.85
CA LEU A 65 -0.17 7.46 2.04
C LEU A 65 0.56 8.18 0.90
N PRO A 66 1.70 7.63 0.43
CA PRO A 66 2.37 8.17 -0.75
C PRO A 66 1.39 8.39 -1.91
N ALA A 67 1.58 9.48 -2.67
CA ALA A 67 0.68 9.85 -3.76
C ALA A 67 0.49 8.73 -4.79
N PHE A 68 1.53 7.95 -5.10
CA PHE A 68 1.43 6.81 -6.02
C PHE A 68 0.54 5.65 -5.53
N LEU A 69 0.15 5.66 -4.25
CA LEU A 69 -0.84 4.73 -3.68
C LEU A 69 -2.24 5.36 -3.60
N GLN A 70 -2.44 6.60 -4.08
CA GLN A 70 -3.76 7.18 -4.11
C GLN A 70 -4.48 6.70 -5.38
N PRO A 71 -5.74 6.21 -5.28
CA PRO A 71 -6.47 5.65 -6.41
C PRO A 71 -6.74 6.66 -7.54
N ASP A 72 -6.68 7.96 -7.24
CA ASP A 72 -7.04 9.04 -8.18
C ASP A 72 -5.86 9.65 -8.95
N SER A 73 -4.63 9.15 -8.78
CA SER A 73 -3.45 9.74 -9.45
C SER A 73 -3.32 9.41 -10.95
N GLN A 74 -4.32 8.77 -11.56
CA GLN A 74 -4.29 8.33 -12.96
C GLN A 74 -5.51 8.76 -13.81
N LEU A 75 -6.40 9.63 -13.33
CA LEU A 75 -7.38 10.31 -14.18
C LEU A 75 -7.09 11.82 -14.23
N ASP A 76 -6.06 12.19 -15.00
CA ASP A 76 -5.98 13.48 -15.70
C ASP A 76 -4.73 13.49 -16.61
N SER A 77 -4.77 12.69 -17.67
CA SER A 77 -3.85 12.81 -18.82
C SER A 77 -4.34 11.99 -20.00
N SER A 78 -5.55 12.24 -20.49
CA SER A 78 -6.01 11.85 -21.84
C SER A 78 -7.38 12.46 -22.16
N SER A 79 -7.51 13.80 -22.16
CA SER A 79 -8.64 14.45 -22.86
C SER A 79 -8.34 15.89 -23.25
N GLU A 80 -7.13 16.16 -23.75
CA GLU A 80 -6.84 17.36 -24.54
C GLU A 80 -5.90 16.97 -25.69
N ARG A 81 -6.46 16.43 -26.77
CA ARG A 81 -5.95 16.54 -28.15
C ARG A 81 -6.91 15.85 -29.12
N MET A 82 -7.42 16.64 -30.08
CA MET A 82 -8.13 16.26 -31.31
C MET A 82 -9.55 15.69 -31.08
N VAL A 83 -10.64 16.23 -31.63
CA VAL A 83 -10.92 17.00 -32.85
C VAL A 83 -12.08 17.95 -32.58
#